data_AF-A0A8J7GG18-F1
#
_entry.id   AF-A0A8J7GG18-F1
#
_cell.length_a   1.000
_cell.length_b   1.000
_cell.length_c   1.000
_cell.angle_alpha   90.00
_cell.angle_beta   90.00
_cell.angle_gamma   90.00
#
_symmetry.space_group_name_H-M   'P 1'
#
loop_
_entity.id
_entity.type
_entity.pdbx_description
1 polymer ?
#
loop_
_entity_poly.entity_id
_entity_poly.type
_entity_poly.pdbx_seq_one_letter_code
_entity_poly.pdbx_strand_id
1 'polypeptide(L)' 'MEKLTEKQAFEAMVLFLEGFYQRTQADEIGGLLSDLLMAENGTTADPAAWQDWMDCVQRVLAAKQAVSK' A
#
# COMPACT_ATOMS: atom_id res chain seq x y z
N MET A 1 -11.42 11.07 14.74
CA MET A 1 -10.91 10.23 13.64
C MET A 1 -9.88 9.29 14.22
N GLU A 2 -10.02 8.00 13.94
CA GLU A 2 -8.99 7.02 14.25
C GLU A 2 -7.84 7.16 13.25
N LYS A 3 -6.61 6.90 13.71
CA LYS A 3 -5.41 6.86 12.85
C LYS A 3 -5.19 5.42 12.44
N LEU A 4 -5.00 5.19 11.14
CA LEU A 4 -4.57 3.89 10.64
C LEU A 4 -3.11 3.65 11.01
N THR A 5 -2.76 2.41 11.32
CA THR A 5 -1.36 1.95 11.31
C THR A 5 -0.84 1.90 9.88
N GLU A 6 0.47 1.82 9.71
CA GLU A 6 1.11 1.68 8.39
C GLU A 6 0.61 0.44 7.65
N LYS A 7 0.36 -0.65 8.37
CA LYS A 7 -0.22 -1.88 7.83
C LYS A 7 -1.68 -1.69 7.41
N GLN A 8 -2.51 -1.06 8.26
CA GLN A 8 -3.91 -0.81 7.90
C GLN A 8 -4.04 0.15 6.71
N ALA A 9 -3.14 1.12 6.60
CA ALA A 9 -3.08 2.00 5.44
C ALA A 9 -2.63 1.25 4.17
N PHE A 10 -1.72 0.26 4.29
CA PHE A 10 -1.37 -0.64 3.20
C PHE A 10 -2.57 -1.50 2.77
N GLU A 11 -3.25 -2.14 3.72
CA GLU A 11 -4.45 -2.94 3.47
C GLU A 11 -5.54 -2.12 2.77
N ALA A 12 -5.74 -0.86 3.19
CA ALA A 12 -6.68 0.05 2.54
C ALA A 12 -6.27 0.37 1.09
N MET A 13 -4.97 0.52 0.81
CA MET A 13 -4.45 0.73 -0.54
C MET A 13 -4.66 -0.49 -1.43
N VAL A 14 -4.38 -1.70 -0.92
CA VAL A 14 -4.62 -2.96 -1.65
C VAL A 14 -6.10 -3.13 -1.97
N LEU A 15 -6.99 -2.95 -0.99
CA LEU A 15 -8.46 -3.03 -1.18
C LEU A 15 -8.96 -2.06 -2.26
N PHE A 16 -8.39 -0.86 -2.33
CA PHE A 16 -8.74 0.10 -3.37
C PHE A 16 -8.33 -0.40 -4.77
N LEU A 17 -7.13 -0.97 -4.90
CA LEU A 17 -6.63 -1.54 -6.16
C LEU A 17 -7.43 -2.77 -6.59
N GLU A 18 -7.82 -3.64 -5.66
CA GLU A 18 -8.70 -4.79 -5.94
C GLU A 18 -10.02 -4.33 -6.55
N GLY A 19 -10.66 -3.31 -5.96
CA GLY A 19 -11.87 -2.73 -6.51
C GLY A 19 -11.64 -2.12 -7.90
N PHE A 20 -10.48 -1.53 -8.17
CA PHE A 20 -10.13 -1.01 -9.49
C PHE A 20 -9.92 -2.14 -10.52
N TYR A 21 -9.21 -3.20 -10.13
CA TYR A 21 -9.00 -4.37 -10.96
C TYR A 21 -10.33 -5.03 -11.34
N GLN A 22 -11.23 -5.24 -10.38
CA GLN A 22 -12.56 -5.81 -10.63
C GLN A 22 -13.37 -5.06 -11.69
N ARG A 23 -13.17 -3.74 -11.83
CA ARG A 23 -13.89 -2.92 -12.81
C ARG A 23 -13.22 -2.88 -14.18
N THR A 24 -11.91 -3.06 -14.24
CA THR A 24 -11.10 -2.79 -15.44
C THR A 24 -10.51 -4.04 -16.04
N GLN A 25 -10.30 -5.08 -15.24
CA GLN A 25 -9.55 -6.29 -15.57
C GLN A 25 -8.18 -5.98 -16.19
N ALA A 26 -7.56 -4.87 -15.77
CA ALA A 26 -6.27 -4.45 -16.30
C ALA A 26 -5.15 -5.37 -15.79
N ASP A 27 -4.50 -6.08 -16.71
CA ASP A 27 -3.45 -7.07 -16.39
C ASP A 27 -2.33 -6.50 -15.52
N GLU A 28 -1.92 -5.25 -15.78
CA GLU A 28 -0.88 -4.57 -14.99
C GLU A 28 -1.26 -4.39 -13.51
N ILE A 29 -2.56 -4.19 -13.23
CA ILE A 29 -3.06 -4.10 -11.85
C ILE A 29 -3.14 -5.51 -11.24
N GLY A 30 -3.49 -6.52 -12.04
CA GLY A 30 -3.45 -7.92 -11.60
C GLY A 30 -2.05 -8.36 -11.22
N GLY A 31 -1.03 -8.00 -12.02
CA GLY A 31 0.39 -8.22 -11.71
C GLY A 31 0.80 -7.54 -10.41
N LEU A 32 0.51 -6.24 -10.28
CA LEU A 32 0.78 -5.49 -9.05
C LEU A 32 0.12 -6.12 -7.81
N LEU A 33 -1.16 -6.52 -7.90
CA LEU A 33 -1.86 -7.17 -6.79
C LEU A 33 -1.23 -8.51 -6.40
N SER A 34 -0.66 -9.24 -7.36
CA SER A 34 0.08 -10.48 -7.08
C SER A 34 1.34 -10.19 -6.26
N ASP A 35 2.07 -9.11 -6.57
CA ASP A 35 3.28 -8.71 -5.83
C ASP A 35 2.94 -8.21 -4.40
N LEU A 36 1.79 -7.56 -4.25
CA LEU A 36 1.31 -6.99 -2.98
C LEU A 36 0.67 -8.01 -2.03
N LEU A 37 0.45 -9.25 -2.46
CA LEU A 37 -0.20 -10.28 -1.64
C LEU A 37 0.60 -10.50 -0.34
N MET A 38 -0.05 -10.33 0.81
CA MET A 38 0.61 -10.46 2.11
C MET A 38 0.54 -11.90 2.63
N ALA A 39 1.69 -12.48 2.94
CA ALA A 39 1.82 -13.77 3.60
C ALA A 39 1.52 -13.66 5.11
N GLU A 40 1.26 -14.80 5.75
CA GLU A 40 0.91 -14.89 7.19
C GLU A 40 2.01 -14.35 8.11
N ASN A 41 3.27 -14.36 7.65
CA ASN A 41 4.42 -13.80 8.36
C ASN A 41 4.52 -12.26 8.27
N GLY A 42 3.60 -11.59 7.57
CA GLY A 42 3.55 -10.14 7.42
C GLY A 42 4.45 -9.57 6.31
N THR A 43 5.00 -10.41 5.42
CA THR A 43 5.74 -9.94 4.23
C THR A 43 4.87 -10.02 2.98
N THR A 44 5.05 -9.09 2.05
CA THR A 44 4.46 -9.15 0.71
C THR A 44 5.11 -10.26 -0.13
N ALA A 45 4.44 -10.70 -1.19
CA ALA A 45 4.94 -11.74 -2.10
C ALA A 45 6.22 -11.27 -2.82
N ASP A 46 6.27 -10.00 -3.23
CA ASP A 46 7.53 -9.31 -3.50
C ASP A 46 7.99 -8.56 -2.23
N PRO A 47 9.12 -8.94 -1.61
CA PRO A 47 9.66 -8.24 -0.44
C PRO A 47 9.94 -6.74 -0.67
N ALA A 48 10.23 -6.32 -1.91
CA ALA A 48 10.48 -4.91 -2.22
C ALA A 48 9.22 -4.05 -2.06
N ALA A 49 8.04 -4.60 -2.33
CA ALA A 49 6.78 -3.86 -2.30
C ALA A 49 6.45 -3.28 -0.90
N TRP A 50 6.79 -4.00 0.18
CA TRP A 50 6.64 -3.48 1.53
C TRP A 50 7.59 -2.31 1.81
N GLN A 51 8.83 -2.38 1.34
CA GLN A 51 9.78 -1.28 1.50
C GLN A 51 9.33 -0.04 0.72
N ASP A 52 8.87 -0.21 -0.52
CA ASP A 52 8.34 0.87 -1.35
C ASP A 52 7.12 1.54 -0.70
N TRP A 53 6.25 0.75 -0.07
CA TRP A 53 5.15 1.27 0.74
C TRP A 53 5.64 2.13 1.90
N MET A 54 6.59 1.62 2.68
CA MET A 54 7.14 2.36 3.83
C MET A 54 7.79 3.67 3.40
N ASP A 55 8.50 3.68 2.27
CA ASP A 55 9.09 4.89 1.68
C ASP A 55 8.00 5.93 1.32
N CYS A 56 6.87 5.48 0.76
CA CYS A 56 5.73 6.35 0.48
C CYS A 56 5.13 6.94 1.76
N VAL A 57 4.93 6.12 2.79
CA VAL A 57 4.43 6.57 4.11
C VAL A 57 5.38 7.62 4.70
N GLN A 58 6.68 7.38 4.69
CA GLN A 58 7.67 8.32 5.24
C GLN A 58 7.64 9.65 4.49
N ARG A 59 7.54 9.65 3.16
CA ARG A 59 7.41 10.88 2.36
C ARG A 59 6.16 11.69 2.74
N VAL A 60 5.02 11.03 2.93
CA VAL A 60 3.77 11.70 3.34
C VAL A 60 3.90 12.28 4.76
N LEU A 61 4.47 11.53 5.69
CA LEU A 61 4.65 11.98 7.08
C LEU A 61 5.65 13.14 7.18
N ALA A 62 6.73 13.10 6.40
CA ALA A 62 7.71 14.19 6.32
C ALA A 62 7.09 15.47 5.75
N ALA A 63 6.29 15.36 4.68
CA ALA A 63 5.59 16.51 4.10
C ALA A 63 4.63 17.16 5.11
N LYS A 64 3.91 16.37 5.91
CA LYS A 64 3.03 16.89 6.97
C LYS A 64 3.80 17.67 8.05
N GLN A 65 5.03 17.28 8.36
CA GLN A 65 5.88 17.99 9.33
C GLN A 65 6.40 19.32 8.79
N ALA A 66 6.64 19.42 7.48
CA ALA A 66 7.08 20.66 6.83
C ALA A 66 5.97 21.71 6.73
N VAL A 67 4.71 21.29 6.60
CA VAL A 67 3.53 22.20 6.54
C VAL A 67 3.07 22.65 7.93
N SER A 68 3.49 21.95 9.00
CA SER A 68 3.13 22.26 10.38
C SER A 68 4.17 23.12 11.12
N LYS A 69 5.21 23.60 10.42
CA LYS A 69 6.24 24.51 10.91
C LYS A 69 6.06 25.89 10.28
#